data_AF-A0AAV1QJU3-F1
#
_entry.id   AF-A0AAV1QJU3-F1
#
_cell.length_a   1.000
_cell.length_b   1.000
_cell.length_c   1.000
_cell.angle_alpha   90.00
_cell.angle_beta   90.00
_cell.angle_gamma   90.00
#
_symmetry.space_group_name_H-M   'P 1'
#
loop_
_entity.id
_entity.type
_entity.pdbx_description
1 polymer ?
#
loop_
_entity_poly.entity_id
_entity_poly.type
_entity_poly.pdbx_seq_one_letter_code
_entity_poly.pdbx_strand_id
1 'polypeptide(L)' 'MTRDTFIELCDVLEPLVAPDVSCPREAVPTRKRVAIALYKLATCSEYRVIGETFGVSKTTVH' A
#
# COMPACT_ATOMS: atom_id res chain seq x y z
N MET A 1 -12.46 -3.71 -10.14
CA MET A 1 -11.75 -4.80 -9.42
C MET A 1 -12.69 -5.32 -8.35
N THR A 2 -12.89 -6.63 -8.26
CA THR A 2 -13.71 -7.24 -7.20
C THR A 2 -12.88 -7.40 -5.92
N ARG A 3 -13.55 -7.64 -4.80
CA ARG A 3 -12.88 -7.85 -3.50
C ARG A 3 -11.98 -9.09 -3.51
N ASP A 4 -12.42 -10.16 -4.17
CA ASP A 4 -11.69 -11.44 -4.17
C ASP A 4 -10.38 -11.32 -4.94
N THR A 5 -10.40 -10.69 -6.12
CA THR A 5 -9.17 -10.42 -6.89
C THR A 5 -8.18 -9.55 -6.12
N PHE A 6 -8.67 -8.60 -5.30
CA PHE A 6 -7.80 -7.81 -4.45
C PHE A 6 -7.13 -8.64 -3.35
N ILE A 7 -7.87 -9.57 -2.74
CA ILE A 7 -7.34 -10.46 -1.70
C ILE A 7 -6.29 -11.39 -2.30
N GLU A 8 -6.60 -12.06 -3.41
CA GLU A 8 -5.64 -12.92 -4.13
C GLU A 8 -4.37 -12.16 -4.48
N LEU A 9 -4.49 -10.91 -4.95
CA LEU A 9 -3.35 -10.08 -5.31
C LEU A 9 -2.52 -9.68 -4.08
N CYS A 10 -3.17 -9.42 -2.94
CA CYS A 10 -2.47 -9.18 -1.68
C CYS A 10 -1.66 -10.40 -1.23
N ASP A 11 -2.23 -11.60 -1.36
CA ASP A 11 -1.59 -12.85 -0.94
C ASP A 11 -0.40 -13.19 -1.85
N VAL A 12 -0.52 -12.97 -3.17
CA VAL A 12 0.59 -13.14 -4.12
C VAL A 12 1.73 -12.15 -3.88
N LEU A 13 1.41 -10.91 -3.50
CA LEU A 13 2.41 -9.86 -3.26
C LEU A 13 2.97 -9.85 -1.85
N GLU A 14 2.34 -10.55 -0.90
CA GLU A 14 2.79 -10.63 0.49
C GLU A 14 4.28 -10.95 0.64
N PRO A 15 4.86 -12.00 0.01
CA PRO A 15 6.28 -12.31 0.17
C PRO A 15 7.22 -11.21 -0.36
N LEU A 16 6.74 -10.34 -1.25
CA LEU A 16 7.54 -9.28 -1.89
C LEU A 16 7.38 -7.92 -1.20
N VAL A 17 6.22 -7.68 -0.59
CA VAL A 17 5.79 -6.37 -0.08
C VAL A 17 5.50 -6.42 1.43
N ALA A 18 5.79 -7.54 2.08
CA ALA A 18 5.76 -7.63 3.53
C ALA A 18 6.66 -6.56 4.16
N PRO A 19 6.22 -5.93 5.26
CA PRO A 19 7.05 -5.00 6.00
C PRO A 19 8.24 -5.72 6.65
N ASP A 20 9.39 -5.04 6.71
CA ASP A 20 10.54 -5.51 7.48
C ASP A 20 10.21 -5.44 8.99
N VAL A 21 10.50 -6.53 9.70
CA VAL A 21 10.25 -6.69 11.13
C VAL A 21 11.09 -5.70 11.95
N SER A 22 12.21 -5.20 11.41
CA SER A 22 13.13 -4.28 12.09
C SER A 22 12.73 -2.79 12.04
N CYS A 23 11.48 -2.45 11.69
CA CYS A 23 11.06 -1.06 11.63
C CYS A 23 10.83 -0.46 13.04
N PRO A 24 11.43 0.69 13.38
CA PRO A 24 11.20 1.37 14.67
C PRO A 24 9.80 2.00 14.79
N ARG A 25 9.00 1.95 13.72
CA ARG A 25 7.63 2.44 13.63
C ARG A 25 6.73 1.28 13.22
N GLU A 26 5.46 1.31 13.64
CA GLU A 26 4.47 0.33 13.18
C GLU A 26 4.44 0.32 11.65
N ALA A 27 4.74 -0.85 11.09
CA ALA A 27 4.92 -0.97 9.67
C ALA A 27 3.56 -1.00 8.96
N VAL A 28 3.49 -0.39 7.78
CA VAL A 28 2.25 -0.37 7.01
C VAL A 28 1.94 -1.79 6.53
N PRO A 29 0.77 -2.36 6.86
CA PRO A 29 0.44 -3.73 6.49
C PRO A 29 0.37 -3.88 4.97
N THR A 30 0.73 -5.07 4.47
CA THR A 30 0.81 -5.39 3.03
C THR A 30 -0.44 -4.97 2.27
N ARG A 31 -1.63 -5.30 2.79
CA ARG A 31 -2.92 -4.95 2.17
C ARG A 31 -3.07 -3.44 1.93
N LYS A 32 -2.61 -2.62 2.89
CA LYS A 32 -2.68 -1.16 2.78
C LYS A 32 -1.66 -0.65 1.75
N ARG A 33 -0.47 -1.24 1.67
CA ARG A 33 0.55 -0.91 0.64
C ARG A 33 0.04 -1.23 -0.77
N VAL A 34 -0.58 -2.40 -0.96
CA VAL A 34 -1.18 -2.81 -2.24
C VAL A 34 -2.32 -1.87 -2.63
N ALA A 35 -3.18 -1.50 -1.69
CA ALA A 35 -4.25 -0.53 -1.94
C ALA A 35 -3.70 0.85 -2.38
N ILE A 36 -2.63 1.34 -1.74
CA ILE A 36 -1.95 2.59 -2.10
C ILE A 36 -1.42 2.53 -3.54
N ALA A 37 -0.74 1.44 -3.90
CA ALA A 37 -0.18 1.25 -5.24
C ALA A 37 -1.27 1.22 -6.32
N LEU A 38 -2.34 0.46 -6.09
CA LEU A 38 -3.47 0.39 -7.01
C LEU A 38 -4.18 1.74 -7.14
N TYR A 39 -4.34 2.48 -6.04
CA TYR A 39 -4.93 3.81 -6.07
C TYR A 39 -4.06 4.81 -6.86
N LYS A 40 -2.73 4.73 -6.71
CA LYS A 40 -1.78 5.54 -7.49
C LYS A 40 -1.90 5.23 -8.98
N LEU A 41 -1.93 3.95 -9.36
CA LEU A 41 -2.04 3.52 -10.75
C LEU A 41 -3.38 3.90 -11.39
N ALA A 42 -4.47 3.83 -10.62
CA ALA A 42 -5.81 4.14 -11.12
C ALA A 42 -6.07 5.65 -11.27
N THR A 43 -5.57 6.46 -10.34
CA THR A 43 -5.91 7.89 -10.27
C THR A 43 -4.81 8.82 -10.76
N CYS A 44 -3.57 8.34 -10.88
CA CYS A 44 -2.37 9.15 -11.14
C CYS A 44 -2.16 10.31 -10.15
N SER A 45 -2.86 10.31 -9.01
CA SER A 45 -2.83 11.40 -8.02
C SER A 45 -1.43 11.64 -7.46
N GLU A 46 -1.14 12.86 -7.02
CA GLU A 46 0.13 13.20 -6.38
C GLU A 46 0.34 12.41 -5.09
N TYR A 47 1.60 12.07 -4.79
CA TYR A 47 1.96 11.28 -3.59
C TYR A 47 1.48 11.90 -2.28
N ARG A 48 1.39 13.24 -2.23
CA ARG A 48 0.88 13.95 -1.06
C ARG A 48 -0.60 13.64 -0.81
N VAL A 49 -1.43 13.75 -1.84
CA VAL A 49 -2.87 13.47 -1.77
C VAL A 49 -3.11 12.02 -1.35
N ILE A 50 -2.32 11.09 -1.89
CA ILE A 50 -2.41 9.68 -1.53
C ILE A 50 -1.99 9.46 -0.07
N GLY A 51 -0.91 10.09 0.38
CA GLY A 51 -0.48 10.02 1.78
C GLY A 51 -1.56 10.54 2.74
N GLU A 52 -2.18 11.67 2.43
CA GLU A 52 -3.29 12.23 3.20
C GLU A 52 -4.53 11.30 3.18
N THR A 53 -4.88 10.74 2.02
CA THR A 53 -6.03 9.83 1.86
C THR A 53 -5.89 8.54 2.66
N PHE A 54 -4.68 7.95 2.67
CA PHE A 54 -4.42 6.69 3.37
C PHE A 54 -3.88 6.90 4.80
N GLY A 55 -3.69 8.14 5.25
CA GLY A 55 -3.12 8.47 6.55
C GLY A 55 -1.71 7.90 6.74
N VAL A 56 -0.86 8.05 5.72
CA VAL A 56 0.55 7.59 5.73
C VAL A 56 1.48 8.72 5.32
N SER A 57 2.74 8.67 5.76
CA SER A 57 3.76 9.61 5.32
C SER A 57 3.97 9.51 3.80
N LYS A 58 4.26 10.65 3.15
CA LYS A 58 4.63 10.68 1.72
C LYS A 58 5.79 9.74 1.40
N THR A 59 6.73 9.56 2.34
CA THR A 59 7.88 8.64 2.20
C THR A 59 7.48 7.17 2.13
N THR A 60 6.28 6.83 2.58
CA THR A 60 5.74 5.46 2.52
C THR A 60 5.02 5.18 1.21
N VAL A 61 4.67 6.24 0.48
CA VAL A 61 4.02 6.15 -0.84
C VAL A 61 5.05 6.17 -1.98
N HIS A 62 6.23 6.75 -1.76
CA HIS A 62 7.30 6.87 -2.75
C HIS A 62 7.88 5.51 -3.15
#